data_AF-A0A3S2AEW9-F1
#
_entry.id   AF-A0A3S2AEW9-F1
#
_cell.length_a   1.000
_cell.length_b   1.000
_cell.length_c   1.000
_cell.angle_alpha   90.00
_cell.angle_beta   90.00
_cell.angle_gamma   90.00
#
_symmetry.space_group_name_H-M   'P 1'
#
loop_
_entity.id
_entity.type
_entity.pdbx_description
1 polymer ?
#
loop_
_entity_poly.entity_id
_entity_poly.type
_entity_poly.pdbx_seq_one_letter_code
_entity_poly.pdbx_strand_id
1 'polypeptide(L)'
;VLIGLILSSAFSNIVVFAQELVPGRVGMIAGIFFGFAFGMGGIAAAVLGVVADMKGIDYVFQICSYLPLFGLLTVFLPNMKEARKA
;
A
#
# COMPACT_ATOMS: atom_id res chain seq x y z
N VAL A 1 9.05 14.58 -7.51
CA VAL A 1 8.26 15.41 -6.55
C VAL A 1 6.78 15.04 -6.56
N LEU A 2 6.06 15.16 -7.69
CA LEU A 2 4.62 14.87 -7.74
C LEU A 2 4.23 13.43 -7.35
N ILE A 3 4.94 12.42 -7.88
CA ILE A 3 4.69 11.00 -7.54
C ILE A 3 4.86 10.75 -6.04
N GLY A 4 5.94 11.26 -5.44
CA GLY A 4 6.19 11.14 -4.00
C GLY A 4 5.14 11.84 -3.15
N LEU A 5 4.63 12.99 -3.60
CA LEU A 5 3.56 13.71 -2.93
C LEU A 5 2.24 12.91 -2.95
N ILE A 6 1.89 12.32 -4.10
CA ILE A 6 0.69 11.48 -4.25
C ILE A 6 0.79 10.22 -3.38
N LEU A 7 1.93 9.53 -3.40
CA LEU A 7 2.11 8.32 -2.60
C LEU A 7 2.11 8.61 -1.10
N SER A 8 2.76 9.70 -0.68
CA SER A 8 2.79 10.13 0.73
C SER A 8 1.40 10.52 1.25
N SER A 9 0.58 11.21 0.44
CA SER A 9 -0.78 11.61 0.84
C SER A 9 -1.73 10.43 0.97
N ALA A 10 -1.66 9.46 0.05
CA ALA A 10 -2.50 8.27 0.08
C ALA A 10 -2.21 7.37 1.29
N PHE A 11 -0.93 7.20 1.63
CA PHE A 11 -0.50 6.28 2.67
C PHE A 11 -1.08 6.62 4.06
N SER A 12 -1.04 7.91 4.43
CA SER A 12 -1.62 8.35 5.71
C SER A 12 -3.12 8.02 5.81
N ASN A 13 -3.87 8.25 4.74
CA ASN A 13 -5.31 8.02 4.71
C ASN A 13 -5.67 6.53 4.82
N ILE A 14 -4.89 5.64 4.17
CA ILE A 14 -5.10 4.18 4.23
C ILE A 14 -4.92 3.67 5.67
N VAL A 15 -3.87 4.12 6.36
CA VAL A 15 -3.59 3.68 7.73
C VAL A 15 -4.68 4.16 8.68
N VAL A 16 -5.10 5.42 8.58
CA VAL A 16 -6.17 5.97 9.43
C VAL A 16 -7.49 5.25 9.17
N PHE A 17 -7.84 4.99 7.91
CA PHE A 17 -9.04 4.22 7.56
C PHE A 17 -9.07 2.84 8.23
N ALA A 18 -7.96 2.11 8.17
CA ALA A 18 -7.86 0.80 8.79
C ALA A 18 -7.96 0.85 10.32
N GLN A 19 -7.43 1.90 10.93
CA GLN A 19 -7.52 2.13 12.37
C GLN A 19 -8.95 2.47 12.80
N GLU A 20 -9.67 3.26 12.01
CA GLU A 20 -11.07 3.61 12.26
C GLU A 20 -12.01 2.41 12.09
N LEU A 21 -11.70 1.45 11.22
CA LEU A 21 -12.50 0.25 11.01
C LEU A 21 -12.47 -0.73 12.20
N VAL A 22 -11.41 -0.71 13.02
CA VAL A 22 -11.25 -1.57 14.21
C VAL A 22 -10.86 -0.73 15.44
N PRO A 23 -11.81 0.04 15.99
CA PRO A 23 -11.54 0.89 17.15
C PRO A 23 -11.11 0.07 18.36
N GLY A 24 -10.14 0.59 19.12
CA GLY A 24 -9.59 -0.09 20.31
C GLY A 24 -8.38 -0.99 20.04
N ARG A 25 -8.03 -1.29 18.77
CA ARG A 25 -6.82 -2.05 18.39
C ARG A 25 -5.88 -1.29 17.46
N VAL A 26 -5.83 0.03 17.58
CA VAL A 26 -5.06 0.94 16.71
C VAL A 26 -3.58 0.53 16.61
N GLY A 27 -2.93 0.18 17.74
CA GLY A 27 -1.54 -0.25 17.75
C GLY A 27 -1.28 -1.57 17.01
N MET A 28 -2.22 -2.52 17.08
CA MET A 28 -2.13 -3.80 16.35
C MET A 28 -2.27 -3.56 14.84
N ILE A 29 -3.26 -2.76 14.42
CA ILE A 29 -3.46 -2.42 13.01
C ILE A 29 -2.25 -1.68 12.45
N ALA A 30 -1.75 -0.65 13.16
CA ALA A 30 -0.55 0.08 12.76
C ALA A 30 0.65 -0.88 12.64
N GLY A 31 0.87 -1.75 13.63
CA GLY A 31 1.97 -2.71 13.63
C GLY A 31 1.91 -3.70 12.46
N ILE A 32 0.72 -4.21 12.12
CA ILE A 32 0.53 -5.12 10.97
C ILE A 32 0.77 -4.38 9.65
N PHE A 33 0.22 -3.17 9.48
CA PHE A 33 0.39 -2.37 8.26
C PHE A 33 1.87 -2.04 8.02
N PHE A 34 2.53 -1.45 9.01
CA PHE A 34 3.94 -1.07 8.89
C PHE A 34 4.85 -2.29 8.79
N GLY A 35 4.63 -3.32 9.61
CA GLY A 35 5.43 -4.56 9.58
C GLY A 35 5.34 -5.28 8.23
N PHE A 36 4.12 -5.41 7.70
CA PHE A 36 3.91 -6.02 6.38
C PHE A 36 4.47 -5.15 5.25
N ALA A 37 4.27 -3.83 5.29
CA ALA A 37 4.78 -2.92 4.27
C ALA A 37 6.32 -2.95 4.21
N PHE A 38 7.02 -2.91 5.35
CA PHE A 38 8.48 -3.00 5.37
C PHE A 38 8.99 -4.38 4.99
N GLY A 39 8.35 -5.45 5.47
CA GLY A 39 8.71 -6.83 5.11
C GLY A 39 8.56 -7.09 3.60
N MET A 40 7.40 -6.75 3.04
CA MET A 40 7.14 -6.88 1.60
C MET A 40 8.02 -5.92 0.79
N GLY A 41 8.30 -4.72 1.28
CA GLY A 41 9.21 -3.77 0.63
C GLY A 41 10.62 -4.32 0.45
N GLY A 42 11.18 -4.98 1.48
CA GLY A 42 12.49 -5.63 1.39
C GLY A 42 12.52 -6.80 0.39
N ILE A 43 11.50 -7.66 0.43
CA ILE A 43 11.37 -8.78 -0.51
C ILE A 43 11.20 -8.27 -1.94
N ALA A 44 10.32 -7.28 -2.16
CA ALA A 44 10.09 -6.67 -3.46
C ALA A 44 11.35 -6.01 -4.00
N ALA A 45 12.14 -5.32 -3.17
CA ALA A 45 13.41 -4.73 -3.59
C ALA A 45 14.40 -5.78 -4.09
N ALA A 46 14.52 -6.91 -3.40
CA ALA A 46 15.39 -8.02 -3.84
C ALA A 46 14.91 -8.62 -5.17
N VAL A 47 13.61 -8.91 -5.29
CA VAL A 47 13.01 -9.50 -6.50
C VAL A 47 13.13 -8.54 -7.69
N LEU A 48 12.75 -7.27 -7.52
CA LEU A 48 12.83 -6.27 -8.59
C LEU A 48 14.28 -5.94 -8.95
N GLY A 49 15.22 -6.02 -8.00
CA GLY A 49 16.65 -5.92 -8.26
C GLY A 49 17.15 -7.00 -9.22
N VAL A 50 16.81 -8.27 -8.97
CA VAL A 50 17.14 -9.37 -9.88
C VAL A 50 16.51 -9.17 -11.26
N VAL A 51 15.25 -8.71 -11.31
CA VAL A 51 14.58 -8.41 -12.58
C VAL A 51 15.28 -7.25 -13.32
N ALA A 52 15.76 -6.24 -12.60
CA ALA A 52 16.52 -5.13 -13.16
C ALA A 52 17.84 -5.62 -13.76
N ASP A 53 18.55 -6.52 -13.07
CA ASP A 53 19.81 -7.07 -13.57
C ASP A 53 19.62 -7.89 -14.85
N MET A 54 18.49 -8.60 -14.98
CA MET A 54 18.21 -9.44 -16.15
C MET A 54 17.59 -8.70 -17.34
N LYS A 55 16.73 -7.72 -17.10
CA LYS A 55 15.89 -7.07 -18.13
C LYS A 55 16.05 -5.55 -18.21
N GLY A 56 16.88 -4.96 -17.36
CA GLY A 56 17.10 -3.53 -17.26
C GLY A 56 16.05 -2.81 -16.41
N ILE A 57 16.38 -1.58 -16.02
CA ILE A 57 15.55 -0.75 -15.14
C ILE A 57 14.28 -0.24 -15.83
N ASP A 58 14.30 -0.03 -17.15
CA ASP A 58 13.14 0.41 -17.94
C ASP A 58 11.98 -0.59 -17.83
N TYR A 59 12.29 -1.88 -17.91
CA TYR A 59 11.30 -2.95 -17.75
C TYR A 59 10.69 -2.98 -16.34
N VAL A 60 11.51 -2.74 -15.32
CA VAL A 60 11.03 -2.64 -13.92
C VAL A 60 10.07 -1.46 -13.76
N PHE A 61 10.40 -0.28 -14.31
CA PHE A 61 9.50 0.87 -14.28
C PHE A 61 8.19 0.59 -15.02
N GLN A 62 8.24 -0.12 -16.15
CA GLN A 62 7.04 -0.51 -16.87
C GLN A 62 6.14 -1.42 -16.03
N ILE A 63 6.70 -2.43 -15.34
CA ILE A 63 5.92 -3.27 -14.41
C ILE A 63 5.35 -2.45 -13.26
N CYS A 64 6.19 -1.64 -12.60
CA CYS A 64 5.79 -0.78 -11.48
C CYS A 64 4.71 0.24 -11.87
N SER A 65 4.62 0.65 -13.15
CA SER A 65 3.56 1.53 -13.62
C SER A 65 2.15 0.93 -13.53
N TYR A 66 2.04 -0.41 -13.51
CA TYR A 66 0.76 -1.11 -13.38
C TYR A 66 0.38 -1.40 -11.92
N LEU A 67 1.31 -1.33 -10.97
CA LEU A 67 1.04 -1.59 -9.55
C LEU A 67 -0.09 -0.73 -8.95
N PRO A 68 -0.25 0.56 -9.32
CA PRO A 68 -1.39 1.36 -8.87
C PRO A 68 -2.78 0.76 -9.21
N LEU A 69 -2.89 -0.12 -10.22
CA LEU A 69 -4.14 -0.81 -10.55
C LEU A 69 -4.62 -1.73 -9.42
N PHE A 70 -3.73 -2.22 -8.55
CA PHE A 70 -4.14 -2.94 -7.34
C PHE A 70 -5.01 -2.08 -6.42
N GLY A 71 -4.93 -0.75 -6.51
CA GLY A 71 -5.84 0.16 -5.83
C GLY A 71 -7.30 -0.02 -6.21
N LEU A 72 -7.61 -0.63 -7.37
CA LEU A 72 -8.99 -0.95 -7.75
C LEU A 72 -9.64 -1.99 -6.82
N LEU A 73 -8.84 -2.78 -6.11
CA LEU A 73 -9.33 -3.72 -5.09
C LEU A 73 -10.00 -2.99 -3.91
N THR A 74 -9.82 -1.66 -3.78
CA THR A 74 -10.54 -0.86 -2.79
C THR A 74 -12.06 -0.85 -3.00
N VAL A 75 -12.57 -1.29 -4.16
CA VAL A 75 -14.03 -1.46 -4.36
C VAL A 75 -14.66 -2.46 -3.38
N PHE A 76 -13.85 -3.36 -2.81
CA PHE A 76 -14.29 -4.33 -1.80
C PHE A 76 -14.30 -3.74 -0.37
N LEU A 77 -13.81 -2.51 -0.17
CA LEU A 77 -13.84 -1.88 1.15
C LEU A 77 -15.26 -1.42 1.51
N PRO A 78 -15.70 -1.65 2.77
CA PRO A 78 -16.99 -1.17 3.24
C PRO A 78 -17.02 0.36 3.32
N ASN A 79 -18.19 0.94 3.06
CA ASN A 79 -18.37 2.39 3.16
C ASN A 79 -18.41 2.82 4.64
N MET A 80 -17.53 3.74 5.04
CA MET A 80 -17.44 4.23 6.42
C MET A 80 -18.74 4.89 6.91
N LYS A 81 -19.58 5.42 6.00
CA LYS A 81 -20.90 5.95 6.35
C LYS A 81 -21.86 4.86 6.86
N GLU A 82 -21.70 3.62 6.39
CA GLU A 82 -22.48 2.47 6.86
C GLU A 82 -21.83 1.83 8.10
N ALA A 83 -20.49 1.74 8.14
CA ALA A 83 -19.76 1.18 9.27
C ALA A 83 -19.96 1.96 10.59
N ARG A 84 -20.21 3.27 10.53
CA ARG A 84 -20.50 4.11 11.71
C ARG A 84 -21.94 3.94 12.25
N LYS A 85 -22.82 3.28 11.48
CA LYS A 85 -24.26 3.15 11.78
C LYS A 85 -24.64 1.80 12.40
N ALA A 86 -23.75 0.81 12.30
CA ALA A 86 -23.81 -0.48 12.98
C ALA A 86 -23.09 -0.41 14.34
#